data_AF-A0A7V8Y3F0-F1
#
_entry.id   AF-A0A7V8Y3F0-F1
#
_cell.length_a   1.000
_cell.length_b   1.000
_cell.length_c   1.000
_cell.angle_alpha   90.00
_cell.angle_beta   90.00
_cell.angle_gamma   90.00
#
_symmetry.space_group_name_H-M   'P 1'
#
loop_
_entity.id
_entity.type
_entity.pdbx_description
1 polymer ?
#
loop_
_entity_poly.entity_id
_entity_poly.type
_entity_poly.pdbx_seq_one_letter_code
_entity_poly.pdbx_strand_id
1 'polypeptide(L)'
;MSFNAGPRNAAVARILLTLAVTVAAVLGVVTATRAAGPSSTEFGATLSFEPVAGAGDVSPTAPISVTITDGELADVVLQAPGGTPVAGELAPDKQSWRVSEPLGYAKTYTWSGTATDSGGTKAPVSGSFTTVKPVDKVNAVINIGDNQVVGVAAPITIQFYGRVADRAAAQRALSVQTSNDTEGAWGWLPDSDIGSRVHWRPKEYWKPGTKVTVGAKIYGVPFGAGNFGGDDLTSVFTIGREQIVKADVRSFQMIVMRDGAQVASYPASYGLDSDPDRNTRSGIHVVTERINDKRMISQRYQYDVVVQWAVRINNNGEFIHANPATTGVQGSSNVSHGCVNLSTNDAKAYYDSVLYGDPVEVTGSSVPLSASDGDIWDWTLSWEQWQKLSAL
;
A
#
# COMPACT_ATOMS: atom_id res chain seq x y z
N MET A 1 -28.01 68.78 -51.25
CA MET A 1 -28.74 68.07 -50.19
C MET A 1 -27.85 66.97 -49.63
N SER A 2 -27.40 67.12 -48.38
CA SER A 2 -27.04 66.02 -47.47
C SER A 2 -26.95 66.63 -46.07
N PHE A 3 -27.78 66.13 -45.16
CA PHE A 3 -27.86 66.48 -43.74
C PHE A 3 -27.04 65.44 -42.95
N ASN A 4 -26.13 65.81 -42.04
CA ASN A 4 -26.33 66.23 -40.61
C ASN A 4 -26.53 64.99 -39.70
N ALA A 5 -26.08 64.83 -38.46
CA ALA A 5 -25.27 65.51 -37.42
C ALA A 5 -25.07 64.42 -36.33
N GLY A 6 -24.18 64.43 -35.32
CA GLY A 6 -23.23 65.37 -34.75
C GLY A 6 -22.55 64.71 -33.51
N PRO A 7 -21.51 65.33 -32.90
CA PRO A 7 -20.56 64.68 -31.96
C PRO A 7 -20.56 65.31 -30.54
N ARG A 8 -19.65 64.85 -29.63
CA ARG A 8 -18.83 65.64 -28.64
C ARG A 8 -18.17 64.73 -27.57
N ASN A 9 -16.84 64.65 -27.41
CA ASN A 9 -15.84 65.59 -26.82
C ASN A 9 -15.91 65.64 -25.26
N ALA A 10 -14.85 65.73 -24.44
CA ALA A 10 -13.44 66.10 -24.62
C ALA A 10 -12.54 65.60 -23.46
N ALA A 11 -11.22 65.75 -23.65
CA ALA A 11 -10.10 65.43 -22.77
C ALA A 11 -9.56 66.65 -21.98
N VAL A 12 -8.93 66.35 -20.82
CA VAL A 12 -7.65 66.85 -20.23
C VAL A 12 -7.24 68.35 -20.37
N ALA A 13 -6.93 69.02 -19.24
CA ALA A 13 -5.59 69.58 -18.89
C ALA A 13 -5.61 70.65 -17.77
N ARG A 14 -4.50 70.71 -17.01
CA ARG A 14 -4.14 71.54 -15.85
C ARG A 14 -3.89 73.03 -16.19
N ILE A 15 -3.93 73.92 -15.19
CA ILE A 15 -2.94 75.01 -14.94
C ILE A 15 -3.11 75.58 -13.50
N LEU A 16 -1.98 75.87 -12.85
CA LEU A 16 -1.80 76.52 -11.55
C LEU A 16 -2.01 78.06 -11.63
N LEU A 17 -2.44 78.68 -10.52
CA LEU A 17 -2.14 80.08 -10.23
C LEU A 17 -2.06 80.36 -8.71
N THR A 18 -0.97 81.01 -8.31
CA THR A 18 -0.63 81.53 -6.98
C THR A 18 -1.35 82.85 -6.65
N LEU A 19 -1.75 83.06 -5.39
CA LEU A 19 -1.83 84.40 -4.77
C LEU A 19 -1.69 84.31 -3.24
N ALA A 20 -0.87 85.18 -2.67
CA ALA A 20 -0.58 85.33 -1.25
C ALA A 20 -1.40 86.48 -0.64
N VAL A 21 -1.87 86.36 0.63
CA VAL A 21 -2.08 87.49 1.57
C VAL A 21 -1.94 86.98 3.03
N THR A 22 -1.38 87.86 3.84
CA THR A 22 -0.88 87.83 5.22
C THR A 22 -1.91 87.85 6.36
N VAL A 23 -1.56 87.14 7.46
CA VAL A 23 -1.63 87.44 8.92
C VAL A 23 -2.88 88.13 9.52
N ALA A 24 -3.52 87.45 10.48
CA ALA A 24 -3.94 88.05 11.76
C ALA A 24 -4.05 86.97 12.85
N ALA A 25 -3.26 87.14 13.90
CA ALA A 25 -3.24 86.31 15.11
C ALA A 25 -4.45 86.62 16.01
N VAL A 26 -5.11 85.57 16.51
CA VAL A 26 -5.91 85.63 17.74
C VAL A 26 -5.53 84.43 18.59
N LEU A 27 -4.84 84.69 19.71
CA LEU A 27 -4.61 83.75 20.79
C LEU A 27 -5.97 83.34 21.39
N GLY A 28 -6.40 82.12 21.11
CA GLY A 28 -7.37 81.40 21.93
C GLY A 28 -6.64 80.27 22.63
N VAL A 29 -6.43 80.40 23.94
CA VAL A 29 -5.96 79.29 24.78
C VAL A 29 -7.08 78.26 24.81
N VAL A 30 -6.99 77.26 23.94
CA VAL A 30 -7.73 76.01 24.07
C VAL A 30 -6.78 75.03 24.74
N THR A 31 -7.02 74.76 26.02
CA THR A 31 -6.49 73.58 26.69
C THR A 31 -7.05 72.35 26.01
N ALA A 32 -6.34 71.86 25.00
CA ALA A 32 -6.57 70.54 24.44
C ALA A 32 -6.09 69.51 25.48
N THR A 33 -7.02 69.01 26.29
CA THR A 33 -6.84 67.71 26.95
C THR A 33 -6.65 66.68 25.84
N ARG A 34 -5.40 66.34 25.55
CA ARG A 34 -5.03 65.19 24.73
C ARG A 34 -5.47 63.96 25.51
N ALA A 35 -6.68 63.47 25.24
CA ALA A 35 -7.08 62.14 25.64
C ALA A 35 -6.05 61.19 25.03
N ALA A 36 -5.26 60.55 25.88
CA ALA A 36 -4.49 59.39 25.47
C ALA A 36 -5.52 58.37 24.97
N GLY A 37 -5.57 58.14 23.66
CA GLY A 37 -6.30 57.00 23.13
C GLY A 37 -5.76 55.74 23.82
N PRO A 38 -6.60 54.73 24.09
CA PRO A 38 -6.13 53.50 24.68
C PRO A 38 -4.98 52.97 23.82
N SER A 39 -3.79 52.85 24.41
CA SER A 39 -2.70 52.10 23.79
C SER A 39 -3.24 50.70 23.53
N SER A 40 -3.49 50.37 22.26
CA SER A 40 -3.70 48.99 21.85
C SER A 40 -2.45 48.24 22.28
N THR A 41 -2.55 47.48 23.37
CA THR A 41 -1.45 46.61 23.78
C THR A 41 -1.32 45.59 22.65
N GLU A 42 -0.20 45.66 21.92
CA GLU A 42 0.07 44.77 20.81
C GLU A 42 0.27 43.35 21.37
N PHE A 43 -0.28 42.35 20.68
CA PHE A 43 -0.13 40.96 21.09
C PHE A 43 1.35 40.57 21.01
N GLY A 44 1.95 40.28 22.17
CA GLY A 44 3.39 40.11 22.33
C GLY A 44 3.91 38.69 22.16
N ALA A 45 3.01 37.71 21.97
CA ALA A 45 3.36 36.30 21.76
C ALA A 45 3.48 35.96 20.26
N THR A 46 4.22 34.90 19.95
CA THR A 46 4.39 34.43 18.56
C THR A 46 3.67 33.10 18.36
N LEU A 47 2.79 33.03 17.36
CA LEU A 47 2.17 31.78 16.89
C LEU A 47 2.96 31.19 15.73
N SER A 48 3.24 29.89 15.80
CA SER A 48 3.85 29.13 14.70
C SER A 48 2.97 27.94 14.33
N PHE A 49 2.66 27.81 13.05
CA PHE A 49 1.83 26.75 12.49
C PHE A 49 2.68 25.79 11.68
N GLU A 50 2.45 24.50 11.88
CA GLU A 50 2.98 23.43 11.03
C GLU A 50 1.80 22.65 10.47
N PRO A 51 1.58 22.63 9.15
CA PRO A 51 2.24 23.44 8.13
C PRO A 51 1.92 24.93 8.30
N VAL A 52 2.72 25.78 7.66
CA VAL A 52 2.51 27.24 7.65
C VAL A 52 1.11 27.61 7.13
N ALA A 53 0.55 28.70 7.64
CA ALA A 53 -0.75 29.18 7.19
C ALA A 53 -0.75 29.46 5.68
N GLY A 54 -1.78 29.00 4.99
CA GLY A 54 -1.94 29.06 3.54
C GLY A 54 -1.27 27.93 2.76
N ALA A 55 -0.59 26.98 3.44
CA ALA A 55 0.06 25.86 2.75
C ALA A 55 -0.93 25.03 1.91
N GLY A 56 -0.51 24.70 0.69
CA GLY A 56 -1.17 23.72 -0.18
C GLY A 56 -0.39 22.40 -0.20
N ASP A 57 -1.00 21.38 -0.80
CA ASP A 57 -0.39 20.06 -1.02
C ASP A 57 0.19 19.39 0.22
N VAL A 58 -0.43 19.64 1.38
CA VAL A 58 -0.02 19.06 2.66
C VAL A 58 -0.36 17.56 2.68
N SER A 59 0.58 16.71 3.08
CA SER A 59 0.26 15.28 3.27
C SER A 59 -0.80 15.12 4.36
N PRO A 60 -1.82 14.28 4.16
CA PRO A 60 -2.83 14.02 5.19
C PRO A 60 -2.28 13.37 6.46
N THR A 61 -1.04 12.86 6.42
CA THR A 61 -0.35 12.23 7.54
C THR A 61 0.87 13.03 8.00
N ALA A 62 1.08 14.25 7.48
CA ALA A 62 2.11 15.14 8.00
C ALA A 62 1.80 15.53 9.46
N PRO A 63 2.82 15.84 10.28
CA PRO A 63 2.59 16.50 11.57
C PRO A 63 1.83 17.82 11.36
N ILE A 64 0.69 17.97 12.04
CA ILE A 64 -0.12 19.18 12.00
C ILE A 64 -0.23 19.74 13.42
N SER A 65 0.25 20.96 13.64
CA SER A 65 0.28 21.60 14.95
C SER A 65 0.22 23.12 14.90
N VAL A 66 -0.11 23.72 16.04
CA VAL A 66 0.11 25.13 16.33
C VAL A 66 0.84 25.25 17.66
N THR A 67 1.82 26.14 17.72
CA THR A 67 2.63 26.42 18.92
C THR A 67 2.62 27.91 19.22
N ILE A 68 2.80 28.25 20.50
CA ILE A 68 2.92 29.63 20.97
C ILE A 68 4.19 29.81 21.81
N THR A 69 4.91 30.92 21.59
CA THR A 69 5.95 31.40 22.51
C THR A 69 5.44 32.61 23.27
N ASP A 70 5.82 32.74 24.54
CA ASP A 70 5.45 33.86 25.42
C ASP A 70 3.94 34.00 25.66
N GLY A 71 3.20 32.88 25.63
CA GLY A 71 1.76 32.83 25.87
C GLY A 71 1.20 31.42 26.08
N GLU A 72 -0.13 31.33 26.15
CA GLU A 72 -0.92 30.10 26.28
C GLU A 72 -1.98 30.01 25.18
N LEU A 73 -2.27 28.79 24.73
CA LEU A 73 -3.37 28.46 23.83
C LEU A 73 -4.62 28.05 24.63
N ALA A 74 -5.80 28.39 24.11
CA ALA A 74 -7.10 28.01 24.64
C ALA A 74 -8.09 27.74 23.50
N ASP A 75 -8.98 26.77 23.70
CA ASP A 75 -10.08 26.45 22.79
C ASP A 75 -9.63 26.21 21.33
N VAL A 76 -8.43 25.65 21.14
CA VAL A 76 -7.88 25.38 19.81
C VAL A 76 -8.60 24.19 19.18
N VAL A 77 -9.12 24.42 17.98
CA VAL A 77 -9.82 23.43 17.16
C VAL A 77 -9.34 23.57 15.72
N LEU A 78 -8.96 22.46 15.11
CA LEU A 78 -8.84 22.35 13.67
C LEU A 78 -10.17 21.84 13.10
N GLN A 79 -10.71 22.51 12.09
CA GLN A 79 -12.00 22.15 11.50
C GLN A 79 -11.80 21.65 10.06
N ALA A 80 -12.50 20.58 9.71
CA ALA A 80 -12.65 20.12 8.33
C ALA A 80 -13.71 20.96 7.58
N PRO A 81 -13.78 20.86 6.23
CA PRO A 81 -14.84 21.48 5.46
C PRO A 81 -16.22 21.08 6.01
N GLY A 82 -17.10 22.07 6.22
CA GLY A 82 -18.42 21.85 6.84
C GLY A 82 -18.44 22.02 8.37
N GLY A 83 -17.30 22.35 8.99
CA GLY A 83 -17.22 22.72 10.42
C GLY A 83 -17.03 21.54 11.38
N THR A 84 -16.86 20.32 10.87
CA THR A 84 -16.58 19.15 11.71
C THR A 84 -15.22 19.30 12.39
N PRO A 85 -15.13 19.22 13.73
CA PRO A 85 -13.86 19.30 14.43
C PRO A 85 -13.02 18.05 14.16
N VAL A 86 -11.71 18.26 14.01
CA VAL A 86 -10.69 17.20 13.92
C VAL A 86 -10.17 16.92 15.33
N ALA A 87 -9.99 15.64 15.65
CA ALA A 87 -9.41 15.19 16.91
C ALA A 87 -7.97 15.71 17.04
N GLY A 88 -7.70 16.41 18.14
CA GLY A 88 -6.36 16.82 18.50
C GLY A 88 -6.23 17.11 19.99
N GLU A 89 -5.00 17.32 20.41
CA GLU A 89 -4.62 17.39 21.81
C GLU A 89 -3.88 18.69 22.10
N LEU A 90 -4.35 19.42 23.11
CA LEU A 90 -3.62 20.52 23.73
C LEU A 90 -2.63 19.96 24.75
N ALA A 91 -1.38 20.39 24.68
CA ALA A 91 -0.37 20.03 25.67
C ALA A 91 -0.72 20.59 27.06
N PRO A 92 -0.31 19.92 28.17
CA PRO A 92 -0.61 20.38 29.53
C PRO A 92 -0.09 21.79 29.86
N ASP A 93 1.03 22.19 29.25
CA ASP A 93 1.60 23.54 29.35
C ASP A 93 0.83 24.59 28.52
N LYS A 94 -0.13 24.14 27.72
CA LYS A 94 -0.92 24.92 26.76
C LYS A 94 -0.08 25.67 25.72
N GLN A 95 1.16 25.26 25.48
CA GLN A 95 2.04 25.92 24.51
C GLN A 95 2.00 25.28 23.13
N SER A 96 1.40 24.10 23.00
CA SER A 96 1.22 23.42 21.72
C SER A 96 -0.11 22.67 21.63
N TRP A 97 -0.68 22.64 20.43
CA TRP A 97 -1.80 21.77 20.08
C TRP A 97 -1.44 20.98 18.83
N ARG A 98 -1.73 19.67 18.80
CA ARG A 98 -1.42 18.80 17.65
C ARG A 98 -2.60 17.92 17.25
N VAL A 99 -2.73 17.65 15.96
CA VAL A 99 -3.70 16.68 15.43
C VAL A 99 -3.32 15.27 15.89
N SER A 100 -4.35 14.45 16.17
CA SER A 100 -4.21 13.08 16.69
C SER A 100 -4.82 12.01 15.78
N GLU A 101 -5.31 12.40 14.60
CA GLU A 101 -5.88 11.50 13.60
C GLU A 101 -5.38 11.85 12.18
N PRO A 102 -5.35 10.89 11.23
CA PRO A 102 -5.05 11.21 9.84
C PRO A 102 -6.14 12.13 9.25
N LEU A 103 -5.72 13.09 8.45
CA LEU A 103 -6.62 13.99 7.74
C LEU A 103 -7.12 13.34 6.44
N GLY A 104 -8.24 13.80 5.89
CA GLY A 104 -8.67 13.43 4.54
C GLY A 104 -7.97 14.23 3.43
N TYR A 105 -7.71 13.60 2.30
CA TYR A 105 -7.22 14.21 1.05
C TYR A 105 -8.15 15.30 0.50
N ALA A 106 -7.56 16.23 -0.28
CA ALA A 106 -8.25 17.28 -1.03
C ALA A 106 -9.22 18.15 -0.19
N LYS A 107 -8.90 18.36 1.09
CA LYS A 107 -9.67 19.18 2.02
C LYS A 107 -8.88 20.40 2.47
N THR A 108 -9.59 21.51 2.64
CA THR A 108 -9.07 22.70 3.31
C THR A 108 -9.49 22.66 4.78
N TYR A 109 -8.51 22.68 5.67
CA TYR A 109 -8.73 22.73 7.12
C TYR A 109 -8.50 24.14 7.63
N THR A 110 -9.26 24.54 8.64
CA THR A 110 -9.21 25.88 9.23
C THR A 110 -8.99 25.81 10.73
N TRP A 111 -8.03 26.59 11.21
CA TRP A 111 -7.77 26.78 12.63
C TRP A 111 -8.76 27.78 13.24
N SER A 112 -9.20 27.49 14.45
CA SER A 112 -9.94 28.39 15.33
C SER A 112 -9.46 28.22 16.77
N GLY A 113 -9.51 29.29 17.56
CA GLY A 113 -9.15 29.25 18.97
C GLY A 113 -8.68 30.60 19.46
N THR A 114 -8.16 30.64 20.69
CA THR A 114 -7.65 31.85 21.32
C THR A 114 -6.24 31.63 21.82
N ALA A 115 -5.37 32.60 21.59
CA ALA A 115 -4.05 32.70 22.17
C ALA A 115 -4.03 33.87 23.16
N THR A 116 -3.37 33.69 24.30
CA THR A 116 -3.19 34.76 25.31
C THR A 116 -1.70 34.94 25.55
N ASP A 117 -1.17 36.15 25.39
CA ASP A 117 0.24 36.43 25.68
C ASP A 117 0.49 36.56 27.19
N SER A 118 1.77 36.63 27.57
CA SER A 118 2.20 36.83 28.97
C SER A 118 1.70 38.14 29.60
N GLY A 119 1.31 39.13 28.79
CA GLY A 119 0.69 40.39 29.22
C GLY A 119 -0.84 40.31 29.40
N GLY A 120 -1.45 39.17 29.07
CA GLY A 120 -2.90 38.94 29.14
C GLY A 120 -3.68 39.40 27.90
N THR A 121 -3.00 39.86 26.85
CA THR A 121 -3.61 40.26 25.57
C THR A 121 -4.04 39.01 24.81
N LYS A 122 -5.24 39.03 24.23
CA LYS A 122 -5.78 37.91 23.45
C LYS A 122 -5.67 38.16 21.95
N ALA A 123 -5.34 37.11 21.20
CA ALA A 123 -5.38 37.09 19.74
C ALA A 123 -6.06 35.79 19.25
N PRO A 124 -6.70 35.82 18.06
CA PRO A 124 -7.28 34.61 17.49
C PRO A 124 -6.19 33.65 17.00
N VAL A 125 -6.38 32.35 17.26
CA VAL A 125 -5.67 31.29 16.54
C VAL A 125 -6.45 31.04 15.25
N SER A 126 -5.99 31.61 14.14
CA SER A 126 -6.66 31.52 12.85
C SER A 126 -5.68 31.27 11.71
N GLY A 127 -6.12 30.51 10.72
CA GLY A 127 -5.33 30.15 9.54
C GLY A 127 -5.96 28.96 8.84
N SER A 128 -5.42 28.58 7.69
CA SER A 128 -5.89 27.41 6.96
C SER A 128 -4.77 26.74 6.20
N PHE A 129 -4.93 25.47 5.86
CA PHE A 129 -4.09 24.79 4.88
C PHE A 129 -4.93 23.81 4.08
N THR A 130 -4.43 23.36 2.94
CA THR A 130 -5.11 22.40 2.08
C THR A 130 -4.26 21.15 1.91
N THR A 131 -4.84 19.99 2.20
CA THR A 131 -4.20 18.70 1.95
C THR A 131 -4.13 18.41 0.47
N VAL A 132 -3.09 17.70 0.06
CA VAL A 132 -2.87 17.27 -1.33
C VAL A 132 -4.11 16.64 -1.96
N LYS A 133 -4.31 16.92 -3.25
CA LYS A 133 -5.32 16.30 -4.09
C LYS A 133 -4.63 15.27 -5.00
N PRO A 134 -4.71 13.97 -4.69
CA PRO A 134 -4.13 12.94 -5.54
C PRO A 134 -4.72 12.96 -6.95
N VAL A 135 -3.90 12.62 -7.95
CA VAL A 135 -4.40 12.25 -9.28
C VAL A 135 -5.22 10.97 -9.17
N ASP A 136 -4.70 9.99 -8.45
CA ASP A 136 -5.40 8.77 -8.08
C ASP A 136 -5.02 8.29 -6.67
N LYS A 137 -5.91 7.53 -6.05
CA LYS A 137 -5.70 6.84 -4.78
C LYS A 137 -5.54 5.36 -5.07
N VAL A 138 -4.31 4.87 -4.99
CA VAL A 138 -3.96 3.49 -5.30
C VAL A 138 -4.26 2.63 -4.09
N ASN A 139 -5.35 1.86 -4.16
CA ASN A 139 -5.68 0.84 -3.17
C ASN A 139 -4.78 -0.38 -3.33
N ALA A 140 -4.65 -1.18 -2.28
CA ALA A 140 -3.92 -2.44 -2.32
C ALA A 140 -4.62 -3.52 -1.50
N VAL A 141 -4.21 -4.78 -1.71
CA VAL A 141 -4.66 -5.94 -0.93
C VAL A 141 -3.47 -6.81 -0.54
N ILE A 142 -3.56 -7.39 0.66
CA ILE A 142 -2.64 -8.44 1.14
C ILE A 142 -3.29 -9.80 0.85
N ASN A 143 -2.53 -10.75 0.31
CA ASN A 143 -3.04 -12.08 -0.07
C ASN A 143 -3.48 -12.94 1.13
N ILE A 144 -2.75 -12.86 2.26
CA ILE A 144 -3.01 -13.64 3.47
C ILE A 144 -3.86 -12.79 4.41
N GLY A 145 -5.05 -13.29 4.76
CA GLY A 145 -5.97 -12.61 5.66
C GLY A 145 -5.67 -12.86 7.14
N ASP A 146 -6.28 -12.05 8.01
CA ASP A 146 -6.15 -12.20 9.45
C ASP A 146 -6.53 -13.60 9.94
N ASN A 147 -5.75 -14.10 10.89
CA ASN A 147 -5.90 -15.39 11.56
C ASN A 147 -5.79 -16.61 10.63
N GLN A 148 -5.35 -16.45 9.38
CA GLN A 148 -5.08 -17.58 8.51
C GLN A 148 -3.85 -18.38 8.99
N VAL A 149 -3.86 -19.67 8.63
CA VAL A 149 -2.73 -20.58 8.82
C VAL A 149 -2.25 -21.03 7.45
N VAL A 150 -0.99 -20.76 7.13
CA VAL A 150 -0.39 -21.01 5.81
C VAL A 150 0.85 -21.90 5.92
N GLY A 151 1.24 -22.52 4.80
CA GLY A 151 2.40 -23.37 4.69
C GLY A 151 3.73 -22.60 4.69
N VAL A 152 4.81 -23.37 4.78
CA VAL A 152 6.16 -22.84 5.07
C VAL A 152 6.83 -22.10 3.90
N ALA A 153 6.24 -22.11 2.71
CA ALA A 153 6.73 -21.40 1.53
C ALA A 153 5.81 -20.24 1.10
N ALA A 154 4.79 -19.89 1.90
CA ALA A 154 3.88 -18.79 1.59
C ALA A 154 4.62 -17.45 1.45
N PRO A 155 4.59 -16.78 0.28
CA PRO A 155 4.99 -15.39 0.18
C PRO A 155 3.87 -14.47 0.70
N ILE A 156 4.26 -13.32 1.21
CA ILE A 156 3.34 -12.21 1.50
C ILE A 156 3.29 -11.36 0.25
N THR A 157 2.14 -11.27 -0.41
CA THR A 157 1.94 -10.46 -1.60
C THR A 157 1.13 -9.23 -1.26
N ILE A 158 1.60 -8.07 -1.70
CA ILE A 158 0.82 -6.83 -1.75
C ILE A 158 0.60 -6.48 -3.22
N GLN A 159 -0.67 -6.58 -3.64
CA GLN A 159 -1.11 -6.19 -4.98
C GLN A 159 -1.71 -4.79 -4.91
N PHE A 160 -1.16 -3.86 -5.70
CA PHE A 160 -1.70 -2.51 -5.85
C PHE A 160 -2.63 -2.46 -7.07
N TYR A 161 -3.80 -1.83 -6.92
CA TYR A 161 -4.77 -1.58 -8.00
C TYR A 161 -4.44 -0.27 -8.72
N GLY A 162 -3.25 -0.25 -9.33
CA GLY A 162 -2.69 0.93 -9.97
C GLY A 162 -1.17 0.88 -10.01
N ARG A 163 -0.57 1.84 -10.71
CA ARG A 163 0.88 1.91 -10.86
C ARG A 163 1.51 2.62 -9.67
N VAL A 164 2.55 2.00 -9.11
CA VAL A 164 3.45 2.61 -8.13
C VAL A 164 4.74 3.01 -8.84
N ALA A 165 4.88 4.31 -9.14
CA ALA A 165 6.06 4.82 -9.84
C ALA A 165 7.25 4.97 -8.87
N ASP A 166 7.01 5.43 -7.65
CA ASP A 166 8.01 5.49 -6.58
C ASP A 166 7.90 4.27 -5.67
N ARG A 167 8.45 3.16 -6.16
CA ARG A 167 8.49 1.88 -5.44
C ARG A 167 9.30 1.96 -4.15
N ALA A 168 10.30 2.85 -4.07
CA ALA A 168 11.12 3.02 -2.88
C ALA A 168 10.33 3.70 -1.76
N ALA A 169 9.56 4.76 -2.07
CA ALA A 169 8.66 5.39 -1.11
C ALA A 169 7.61 4.41 -0.60
N ALA A 170 6.98 3.65 -1.51
CA ALA A 170 6.02 2.62 -1.13
C ALA A 170 6.66 1.55 -0.23
N GLN A 171 7.82 1.00 -0.60
CA GLN A 171 8.47 -0.08 0.16
C GLN A 171 8.89 0.34 1.57
N ARG A 172 9.32 1.60 1.79
CA ARG A 172 9.63 2.10 3.15
C ARG A 172 8.42 2.13 4.07
N ALA A 173 7.21 2.21 3.51
CA ALA A 173 5.97 2.17 4.27
C ALA A 173 5.50 0.74 4.57
N LEU A 174 6.21 -0.28 4.08
CA LEU A 174 5.89 -1.69 4.30
C LEU A 174 6.73 -2.27 5.44
N SER A 175 6.13 -3.15 6.22
CA SER A 175 6.79 -3.82 7.34
C SER A 175 6.30 -5.26 7.47
N VAL A 176 7.22 -6.13 7.86
CA VAL A 176 6.95 -7.52 8.27
C VAL A 176 7.64 -7.72 9.61
N GLN A 177 6.85 -8.05 10.63
CA GLN A 177 7.33 -8.43 11.95
C GLN A 177 7.04 -9.91 12.17
N THR A 178 7.99 -10.61 12.75
CA THR A 178 7.88 -12.06 12.96
C THR A 178 8.26 -12.39 14.39
N SER A 179 7.61 -13.37 15.00
CA SER A 179 7.84 -13.73 16.41
C SER A 179 9.21 -14.36 16.70
N ASN A 180 10.02 -14.58 15.67
CA ASN A 180 11.32 -15.27 15.73
C ASN A 180 12.40 -14.57 14.88
N ASP A 181 12.19 -13.30 14.54
CA ASP A 181 13.14 -12.48 13.78
C ASP A 181 13.61 -13.12 12.45
N THR A 182 12.68 -13.75 11.73
CA THR A 182 12.94 -14.37 10.44
C THR A 182 13.50 -13.35 9.44
N GLU A 183 14.69 -13.63 8.89
CA GLU A 183 15.29 -12.86 7.79
C GLU A 183 14.45 -12.99 6.52
N GLY A 184 14.08 -11.86 5.93
CA GLY A 184 13.39 -11.81 4.65
C GLY A 184 13.46 -10.42 4.00
N ALA A 185 12.95 -10.33 2.78
CA ALA A 185 13.09 -9.12 1.96
C ALA A 185 11.90 -8.97 1.00
N TRP A 186 11.59 -7.71 0.71
CA TRP A 186 10.65 -7.33 -0.35
C TRP A 186 11.32 -7.45 -1.73
N GLY A 187 10.55 -7.91 -2.72
CA GLY A 187 10.93 -7.96 -4.12
C GLY A 187 9.78 -7.47 -5.00
N TRP A 188 10.03 -6.46 -5.83
CA TRP A 188 9.06 -5.94 -6.79
C TRP A 188 9.07 -6.79 -8.06
N LEU A 189 7.98 -7.49 -8.30
CA LEU A 189 7.81 -8.28 -9.51
C LEU A 189 7.36 -7.40 -10.68
N PRO A 190 7.40 -7.90 -11.93
CA PRO A 190 6.75 -7.22 -13.05
C PRO A 190 5.29 -6.90 -12.71
N ASP A 191 4.82 -5.72 -13.13
CA ASP A 191 3.44 -5.29 -12.91
C ASP A 191 2.47 -6.31 -13.55
N SER A 192 1.33 -6.51 -12.90
CA SER A 192 0.20 -7.28 -13.45
C SER A 192 -0.70 -6.39 -14.32
N ASP A 193 -1.71 -6.98 -14.92
CA ASP A 193 -2.77 -6.26 -15.66
C ASP A 193 -3.53 -5.23 -14.79
N ILE A 194 -3.62 -5.47 -13.48
CA ILE A 194 -4.31 -4.59 -12.53
C ILE A 194 -3.37 -3.63 -11.78
N GLY A 195 -2.06 -3.74 -11.96
CA GLY A 195 -1.09 -2.80 -11.40
C GLY A 195 0.15 -3.42 -10.76
N SER A 196 0.89 -2.59 -10.04
CA SER A 196 2.16 -2.96 -9.42
C SER A 196 1.98 -3.95 -8.28
N ARG A 197 2.99 -4.77 -8.03
CA ARG A 197 2.97 -5.77 -6.96
C ARG A 197 4.35 -5.96 -6.35
N VAL A 198 4.35 -6.26 -5.07
CA VAL A 198 5.56 -6.54 -4.30
C VAL A 198 5.31 -7.75 -3.41
N HIS A 199 6.27 -8.65 -3.38
CA HIS A 199 6.22 -9.87 -2.60
C HIS A 199 7.28 -9.77 -1.50
N TRP A 200 7.00 -10.31 -0.31
CA TRP A 200 8.00 -10.56 0.71
C TRP A 200 8.09 -12.07 0.90
N ARG A 201 9.31 -12.58 0.96
CA ARG A 201 9.55 -13.96 1.39
C ARG A 201 10.77 -14.03 2.30
N PRO A 202 10.82 -15.04 3.18
CA PRO A 202 12.01 -15.32 3.95
C PRO A 202 13.11 -15.90 3.06
N LYS A 203 14.35 -15.85 3.55
CA LYS A 203 15.51 -16.43 2.85
C LYS A 203 15.39 -17.94 2.67
N GLU A 204 14.93 -18.60 3.73
CA GLU A 204 14.65 -20.04 3.81
C GLU A 204 13.17 -20.23 4.13
N TYR A 205 12.60 -21.43 3.95
CA TYR A 205 11.22 -21.68 4.34
C TYR A 205 10.95 -21.25 5.79
N TRP A 206 9.75 -20.73 6.02
CA TRP A 206 9.31 -20.31 7.33
C TRP A 206 9.40 -21.45 8.35
N LYS A 207 9.83 -21.12 9.57
CA LYS A 207 9.73 -22.06 10.69
C LYS A 207 8.26 -22.25 11.09
N PRO A 208 7.77 -23.49 11.29
CA PRO A 208 6.44 -23.74 11.81
C PRO A 208 6.15 -22.98 13.10
N GLY A 209 4.91 -22.50 13.27
CA GLY A 209 4.48 -21.73 14.43
C GLY A 209 4.90 -20.25 14.45
N THR A 210 5.64 -19.78 13.44
CA THR A 210 5.98 -18.35 13.32
C THR A 210 4.71 -17.51 13.22
N LYS A 211 4.56 -16.51 14.09
CA LYS A 211 3.51 -15.49 13.97
C LYS A 211 4.05 -14.34 13.13
N VAL A 212 3.26 -13.88 12.17
CA VAL A 212 3.64 -12.84 11.22
C VAL A 212 2.64 -11.70 11.31
N THR A 213 3.14 -10.47 11.43
CA THR A 213 2.37 -9.24 11.33
C THR A 213 2.88 -8.44 10.15
N VAL A 214 2.00 -8.15 9.20
CA VAL A 214 2.27 -7.34 8.03
C VAL A 214 1.60 -5.99 8.22
N GLY A 215 2.31 -4.92 7.92
CA GLY A 215 1.78 -3.56 7.92
C GLY A 215 2.17 -2.85 6.62
N ALA A 216 1.18 -2.28 5.93
CA ALA A 216 1.38 -1.37 4.81
C ALA A 216 0.81 -0.01 5.20
N LYS A 217 1.68 0.89 5.69
CA LYS A 217 1.34 2.25 6.14
C LYS A 217 1.33 3.24 4.98
N ILE A 218 0.53 2.91 3.97
CA ILE A 218 0.56 3.58 2.66
C ILE A 218 -0.34 4.81 2.57
N TYR A 219 -1.25 5.04 3.53
CA TYR A 219 -2.06 6.26 3.54
C TYR A 219 -1.17 7.50 3.64
N GLY A 220 -1.38 8.48 2.76
CA GLY A 220 -0.55 9.69 2.68
C GLY A 220 0.80 9.50 1.97
N VAL A 221 1.18 8.27 1.59
CA VAL A 221 2.47 8.01 0.95
C VAL A 221 2.41 8.36 -0.54
N PRO A 222 3.33 9.21 -1.06
CA PRO A 222 3.41 9.51 -2.48
C PRO A 222 3.97 8.29 -3.23
N PHE A 223 3.22 7.82 -4.23
CA PHE A 223 3.63 6.74 -5.14
C PHE A 223 4.20 7.28 -6.47
N GLY A 224 4.49 8.57 -6.55
CA GLY A 224 4.97 9.25 -7.75
C GLY A 224 3.85 9.53 -8.76
N ALA A 225 4.11 10.41 -9.73
CA ALA A 225 3.15 10.84 -10.75
C ALA A 225 1.82 11.41 -10.20
N GLY A 226 1.82 11.92 -8.97
CA GLY A 226 0.62 12.43 -8.30
C GLY A 226 -0.28 11.37 -7.67
N ASN A 227 0.10 10.09 -7.75
CA ASN A 227 -0.61 8.99 -7.10
C ASN A 227 -0.22 8.90 -5.61
N PHE A 228 -1.18 8.52 -4.78
CA PHE A 228 -0.97 8.30 -3.36
C PHE A 228 -1.60 6.98 -2.91
N GLY A 229 -1.09 6.39 -1.82
CA GLY A 229 -1.71 5.21 -1.22
C GLY A 229 -3.13 5.51 -0.71
N GLY A 230 -4.05 4.58 -1.00
CA GLY A 230 -5.47 4.75 -0.73
C GLY A 230 -5.84 4.64 0.75
N ASP A 231 -5.45 3.55 1.40
CA ASP A 231 -5.72 3.22 2.79
C ASP A 231 -4.60 2.34 3.36
N ASP A 232 -4.35 2.44 4.67
CA ASP A 232 -3.45 1.53 5.38
C ASP A 232 -3.99 0.10 5.40
N LEU A 233 -3.09 -0.88 5.38
CA LEU A 233 -3.44 -2.31 5.48
C LEU A 233 -2.66 -2.98 6.61
N THR A 234 -3.27 -3.99 7.21
CA THR A 234 -2.60 -4.91 8.13
C THR A 234 -3.09 -6.33 7.91
N SER A 235 -2.25 -7.29 8.25
CA SER A 235 -2.63 -8.70 8.33
C SER A 235 -1.79 -9.40 9.40
N VAL A 236 -2.43 -10.20 10.24
CA VAL A 236 -1.79 -11.03 11.26
C VAL A 236 -2.12 -12.49 11.02
N PHE A 237 -1.12 -13.32 10.77
CA PHE A 237 -1.32 -14.73 10.45
C PHE A 237 -0.25 -15.62 11.09
N THR A 238 -0.41 -16.95 10.96
CA THR A 238 0.52 -17.92 11.52
C THR A 238 1.01 -18.91 10.47
N ILE A 239 2.27 -19.29 10.54
CA ILE A 239 2.84 -20.38 9.76
C ILE A 239 2.44 -21.71 10.43
N GLY A 240 1.80 -22.58 9.67
CA GLY A 240 1.35 -23.90 10.11
C GLY A 240 2.47 -24.93 10.18
N ARG A 241 2.09 -26.21 10.07
CA ARG A 241 3.04 -27.33 10.00
C ARG A 241 3.93 -27.25 8.77
N GLU A 242 5.13 -27.82 8.88
CA GLU A 242 5.99 -28.06 7.72
C GLU A 242 5.42 -29.24 6.92
N GLN A 243 5.00 -28.98 5.69
CA GLN A 243 4.67 -30.02 4.73
C GLN A 243 5.32 -29.70 3.39
N ILE A 244 6.21 -30.58 2.94
CA ILE A 244 6.97 -30.42 1.70
C ILE A 244 6.65 -31.60 0.79
N VAL A 245 6.21 -31.33 -0.43
CA VAL A 245 6.06 -32.37 -1.44
C VAL A 245 7.36 -32.50 -2.22
N LYS A 246 7.90 -33.72 -2.31
CA LYS A 246 9.01 -34.06 -3.21
C LYS A 246 8.43 -34.78 -4.43
N ALA A 247 8.58 -34.16 -5.58
CA ALA A 247 8.01 -34.61 -6.84
C ALA A 247 9.12 -34.86 -7.87
N ASP A 248 9.79 -36.01 -7.79
CA ASP A 248 10.77 -36.41 -8.80
C ASP A 248 10.07 -37.05 -9.99
N VAL A 249 10.06 -36.34 -11.13
CA VAL A 249 9.36 -36.78 -12.34
C VAL A 249 9.91 -38.10 -12.91
N ARG A 250 11.14 -38.49 -12.53
CA ARG A 250 11.78 -39.74 -12.98
C ARG A 250 11.48 -40.93 -12.08
N SER A 251 11.11 -40.66 -10.82
CA SER A 251 10.72 -41.70 -9.85
C SER A 251 9.29 -42.18 -10.05
N PHE A 252 8.46 -41.38 -10.76
CA PHE A 252 7.01 -41.58 -10.88
C PHE A 252 6.29 -41.63 -9.52
N GLN A 253 6.88 -41.04 -8.48
CA GLN A 253 6.32 -40.95 -7.15
C GLN A 253 6.19 -39.49 -6.72
N MET A 254 5.13 -39.20 -5.98
CA MET A 254 4.95 -37.97 -5.24
C MET A 254 5.03 -38.29 -3.74
N ILE A 255 6.05 -37.79 -3.07
CA ILE A 255 6.30 -38.04 -1.64
C ILE A 255 5.87 -36.82 -0.83
N VAL A 256 5.10 -37.04 0.23
CA VAL A 256 4.75 -35.98 1.18
C VAL A 256 5.59 -36.15 2.43
N MET A 257 6.42 -35.15 2.69
CA MET A 257 7.20 -35.01 3.91
C MET A 257 6.46 -34.08 4.87
N ARG A 258 6.36 -34.45 6.15
CA ARG A 258 5.82 -33.60 7.21
C ARG A 258 6.76 -33.63 8.40
N ASP A 259 7.20 -32.46 8.85
CA ASP A 259 8.15 -32.29 9.95
C ASP A 259 9.39 -33.21 9.82
N GLY A 260 9.96 -33.26 8.60
CA GLY A 260 11.12 -34.08 8.25
C GLY A 260 10.87 -35.58 8.03
N ALA A 261 9.66 -36.10 8.26
CA ALA A 261 9.32 -37.51 8.07
C ALA A 261 8.42 -37.74 6.84
N GLN A 262 8.63 -38.84 6.13
CA GLN A 262 7.72 -39.25 5.05
C GLN A 262 6.39 -39.73 5.64
N VAL A 263 5.29 -39.05 5.30
CA VAL A 263 3.94 -39.40 5.78
C VAL A 263 3.05 -40.00 4.68
N ALA A 264 3.40 -39.80 3.40
CA ALA A 264 2.71 -40.44 2.29
C ALA A 264 3.64 -40.62 1.07
N SER A 265 3.30 -41.59 0.23
CA SER A 265 3.91 -41.85 -1.08
C SER A 265 2.80 -42.21 -2.04
N TYR A 266 2.70 -41.47 -3.14
CA TYR A 266 1.65 -41.67 -4.14
C TYR A 266 2.26 -41.97 -5.51
N PRO A 267 1.89 -43.07 -6.17
CA PRO A 267 2.19 -43.26 -7.58
C PRO A 267 1.63 -42.11 -8.39
N ALA A 268 2.47 -41.52 -9.23
CA ALA A 268 2.15 -40.32 -9.99
C ALA A 268 2.51 -40.49 -11.47
N SER A 269 1.80 -39.75 -12.33
CA SER A 269 2.22 -39.48 -13.70
C SER A 269 2.35 -37.97 -13.88
N TYR A 270 3.54 -37.52 -14.28
CA TYR A 270 3.84 -36.11 -14.53
C TYR A 270 3.60 -35.74 -16.00
N GLY A 271 4.04 -34.53 -16.37
CA GLY A 271 4.09 -34.04 -17.74
C GLY A 271 4.96 -34.89 -18.67
N LEU A 272 4.46 -35.14 -19.89
CA LEU A 272 5.14 -35.99 -20.88
C LEU A 272 6.59 -35.54 -21.13
N ASP A 273 7.55 -36.44 -20.87
CA ASP A 273 8.98 -36.08 -20.88
C ASP A 273 9.52 -35.69 -22.26
N SER A 274 9.00 -36.32 -23.32
CA SER A 274 9.43 -36.08 -24.69
C SER A 274 8.93 -34.77 -25.29
N ASP A 275 8.10 -34.01 -24.56
CA ASP A 275 7.49 -32.77 -25.02
C ASP A 275 7.74 -31.63 -24.01
N PRO A 276 8.71 -30.73 -24.29
CA PRO A 276 9.01 -29.55 -23.46
C PRO A 276 7.80 -28.71 -23.08
N ASP A 277 6.81 -28.63 -23.97
CA ASP A 277 5.60 -27.85 -23.72
C ASP A 277 4.68 -28.53 -22.71
N ARG A 278 4.86 -29.83 -22.47
CA ARG A 278 4.05 -30.62 -21.55
C ARG A 278 4.79 -31.04 -20.29
N ASN A 279 6.11 -30.86 -20.24
CA ASN A 279 6.90 -31.13 -19.05
C ASN A 279 6.36 -30.35 -17.85
N THR A 280 6.14 -31.04 -16.73
CA THR A 280 5.98 -30.38 -15.43
C THR A 280 7.24 -29.55 -15.16
N ARG A 281 7.09 -28.28 -14.81
CA ARG A 281 8.24 -27.42 -14.58
C ARG A 281 9.07 -27.92 -13.39
N SER A 282 10.40 -27.88 -13.48
CA SER A 282 11.30 -28.18 -12.37
C SER A 282 11.53 -26.95 -11.52
N GLY A 283 11.46 -27.09 -10.20
CA GLY A 283 11.64 -25.99 -9.26
C GLY A 283 10.66 -26.06 -8.10
N ILE A 284 10.77 -25.06 -7.23
CA ILE A 284 9.91 -24.93 -6.05
C ILE A 284 8.63 -24.22 -6.46
N HIS A 285 7.53 -24.96 -6.49
CA HIS A 285 6.18 -24.45 -6.68
C HIS A 285 5.54 -24.18 -5.32
N VAL A 286 4.48 -23.39 -5.29
CA VAL A 286 3.77 -23.06 -4.05
C VAL A 286 2.28 -23.32 -4.24
N VAL A 287 1.70 -24.08 -3.33
CA VAL A 287 0.25 -24.35 -3.33
C VAL A 287 -0.51 -23.04 -3.13
N THR A 288 -1.47 -22.75 -4.01
CA THR A 288 -2.25 -21.49 -3.98
C THR A 288 -3.76 -21.70 -3.80
N GLU A 289 -4.34 -22.71 -4.40
CA GLU A 289 -5.77 -22.99 -4.23
C GLU A 289 -6.06 -24.48 -4.29
N ARG A 290 -7.20 -24.86 -3.69
CA ARG A 290 -7.73 -26.21 -3.78
C ARG A 290 -9.19 -26.13 -4.23
N ILE A 291 -9.52 -26.85 -5.30
CA ILE A 291 -10.83 -26.84 -5.96
C ILE A 291 -11.33 -28.28 -6.03
N ASN A 292 -12.55 -28.52 -5.50
CA ASN A 292 -13.12 -29.87 -5.49
C ASN A 292 -13.32 -30.41 -6.90
N ASP A 293 -14.12 -29.72 -7.72
CA ASP A 293 -14.32 -30.05 -9.13
C ASP A 293 -13.82 -28.89 -10.00
N LYS A 294 -12.77 -29.13 -10.77
CA LYS A 294 -12.15 -28.13 -11.65
C LYS A 294 -12.35 -28.53 -13.09
N ARG A 295 -13.09 -27.70 -13.84
CA ARG A 295 -13.07 -27.76 -15.30
C ARG A 295 -11.76 -27.16 -15.81
N MET A 296 -10.96 -27.96 -16.51
CA MET A 296 -9.72 -27.56 -17.16
C MET A 296 -9.95 -27.61 -18.67
N ILE A 297 -9.69 -26.48 -19.33
CA ILE A 297 -9.87 -26.32 -20.78
C ILE A 297 -8.55 -25.84 -21.36
N SER A 298 -8.05 -26.54 -22.38
CA SER A 298 -6.91 -26.09 -23.18
C SER A 298 -7.22 -26.20 -24.65
N GLN A 299 -7.23 -25.05 -25.34
CA GLN A 299 -7.31 -25.02 -26.79
C GLN A 299 -6.02 -25.56 -27.42
N ARG A 300 -4.86 -25.27 -26.81
CA ARG A 300 -3.54 -25.71 -27.28
C ARG A 300 -3.43 -27.24 -27.31
N TYR A 301 -3.85 -27.91 -26.23
CA TYR A 301 -3.75 -29.36 -26.09
C TYR A 301 -5.07 -30.09 -26.37
N GLN A 302 -6.09 -29.37 -26.82
CA GLN A 302 -7.39 -29.91 -27.23
C GLN A 302 -8.07 -30.80 -26.17
N TYR A 303 -8.12 -30.31 -24.93
CA TYR A 303 -8.87 -30.98 -23.86
C TYR A 303 -9.89 -30.05 -23.20
N ASP A 304 -10.98 -30.66 -22.74
CA ASP A 304 -11.98 -30.06 -21.85
C ASP A 304 -12.41 -31.17 -20.89
N VAL A 305 -11.88 -31.12 -19.67
CA VAL A 305 -12.05 -32.17 -18.67
C VAL A 305 -12.47 -31.56 -17.35
N VAL A 306 -13.29 -32.29 -16.60
CA VAL A 306 -13.55 -31.97 -15.19
C VAL A 306 -12.75 -32.95 -14.35
N VAL A 307 -11.83 -32.42 -13.56
CA VAL A 307 -10.99 -33.21 -12.65
C VAL A 307 -11.37 -32.92 -11.21
N GLN A 308 -11.19 -33.93 -10.37
CA GLN A 308 -11.50 -33.82 -8.95
C GLN A 308 -10.24 -33.58 -8.12
N TRP A 309 -10.43 -32.98 -6.94
CA TRP A 309 -9.40 -32.81 -5.92
C TRP A 309 -8.18 -32.04 -6.43
N ALA A 310 -8.44 -30.96 -7.18
CA ALA A 310 -7.39 -30.20 -7.86
C ALA A 310 -6.73 -29.21 -6.90
N VAL A 311 -5.42 -29.36 -6.69
CA VAL A 311 -4.58 -28.43 -5.93
C VAL A 311 -3.68 -27.68 -6.92
N ARG A 312 -3.83 -26.36 -7.02
CA ARG A 312 -3.00 -25.53 -7.91
C ARG A 312 -1.62 -25.36 -7.31
N ILE A 313 -0.59 -25.59 -8.13
CA ILE A 313 0.81 -25.35 -7.76
C ILE A 313 1.45 -24.22 -8.59
N ASN A 314 0.89 -23.87 -9.74
CA ASN A 314 1.30 -22.69 -10.52
C ASN A 314 0.17 -22.13 -11.42
N ASN A 315 0.29 -20.85 -11.79
CA ASN A 315 -0.65 -20.15 -12.66
C ASN A 315 -0.57 -20.56 -14.14
N ASN A 316 0.49 -21.23 -14.59
CA ASN A 316 0.60 -21.82 -15.93
C ASN A 316 -0.42 -22.94 -16.18
N GLY A 317 -1.16 -23.36 -15.15
CA GLY A 317 -2.16 -24.41 -15.23
C GLY A 317 -1.72 -25.75 -14.65
N GLU A 318 -0.58 -25.80 -13.95
CA GLU A 318 -0.17 -27.00 -13.23
C GLU A 318 -0.97 -27.21 -11.94
N PHE A 319 -1.53 -28.42 -11.84
CA PHE A 319 -2.26 -28.91 -10.69
C PHE A 319 -1.79 -30.31 -10.31
N ILE A 320 -1.97 -30.65 -9.03
CA ILE A 320 -1.99 -32.02 -8.53
C ILE A 320 -3.46 -32.42 -8.41
N HIS A 321 -3.89 -33.47 -9.10
CA HIS A 321 -5.33 -33.83 -9.16
C HIS A 321 -5.59 -35.30 -9.46
N ALA A 322 -6.84 -35.72 -9.27
CA ALA A 322 -7.29 -37.06 -9.65
C ALA A 322 -7.35 -37.21 -11.17
N ASN A 323 -6.82 -38.31 -11.70
CA ASN A 323 -7.00 -38.67 -13.10
C ASN A 323 -7.19 -40.19 -13.28
N PRO A 324 -8.43 -40.70 -13.16
CA PRO A 324 -8.72 -42.13 -13.22
C PRO A 324 -8.33 -42.78 -14.55
N ALA A 325 -8.31 -42.00 -15.64
CA ALA A 325 -7.93 -42.47 -16.98
C ALA A 325 -6.43 -42.80 -17.10
N THR A 326 -5.60 -42.38 -16.14
CA THR A 326 -4.14 -42.60 -16.16
C THR A 326 -3.64 -43.52 -15.05
N THR A 327 -4.54 -44.15 -14.30
CA THR A 327 -4.17 -45.05 -13.18
C THR A 327 -3.27 -46.21 -13.59
N GLY A 328 -3.42 -46.72 -14.81
CA GLY A 328 -2.54 -47.78 -15.35
C GLY A 328 -1.10 -47.35 -15.63
N VAL A 329 -0.80 -46.04 -15.66
CA VAL A 329 0.54 -45.50 -15.92
C VAL A 329 1.16 -44.72 -14.75
N GLN A 330 0.35 -44.35 -13.75
CA GLN A 330 0.84 -43.72 -12.51
C GLN A 330 1.84 -44.65 -11.80
N GLY A 331 3.02 -44.15 -11.48
CA GLY A 331 4.12 -44.97 -10.96
C GLY A 331 5.03 -45.60 -12.02
N SER A 332 4.83 -45.32 -13.32
CA SER A 332 5.64 -45.92 -14.39
C SER A 332 5.98 -45.01 -15.58
N SER A 333 5.10 -44.07 -15.96
CA SER A 333 5.37 -43.17 -17.08
C SER A 333 4.62 -41.84 -16.95
N ASN A 334 5.13 -40.81 -17.63
CA ASN A 334 4.59 -39.46 -17.61
C ASN A 334 3.78 -39.18 -18.88
N VAL A 335 2.52 -38.81 -18.73
CA VAL A 335 1.59 -38.62 -19.87
C VAL A 335 0.79 -37.33 -19.81
N SER A 336 0.96 -36.48 -18.79
CA SER A 336 0.13 -35.28 -18.62
C SER A 336 0.60 -34.10 -19.50
N HIS A 337 -0.03 -32.94 -19.32
CA HIS A 337 0.34 -31.65 -19.92
C HIS A 337 0.96 -30.69 -18.90
N GLY A 338 1.60 -31.24 -17.86
CA GLY A 338 2.25 -30.50 -16.76
C GLY A 338 1.72 -30.92 -15.39
N CYS A 339 0.45 -31.30 -15.30
CA CYS A 339 -0.16 -31.76 -14.04
C CYS A 339 0.51 -33.00 -13.45
N VAL A 340 0.37 -33.16 -12.13
CA VAL A 340 0.66 -34.39 -11.41
C VAL A 340 -0.63 -35.19 -11.28
N ASN A 341 -0.76 -36.23 -12.10
CA ASN A 341 -1.91 -37.13 -12.08
C ASN A 341 -1.74 -38.15 -10.96
N LEU A 342 -2.75 -38.26 -10.09
CA LEU A 342 -2.84 -39.27 -9.04
C LEU A 342 -4.11 -40.12 -9.17
N SER A 343 -4.19 -41.21 -8.41
CA SER A 343 -5.45 -41.93 -8.23
C SER A 343 -6.47 -41.02 -7.53
N THR A 344 -7.76 -41.30 -7.68
CA THR A 344 -8.80 -40.47 -7.04
C THR A 344 -8.66 -40.44 -5.51
N ASN A 345 -8.30 -41.58 -4.90
CA ASN A 345 -8.11 -41.68 -3.44
C ASN A 345 -6.88 -40.90 -2.98
N ASP A 346 -5.76 -41.02 -3.70
CA ASP A 346 -4.51 -40.34 -3.36
C ASP A 346 -4.64 -38.82 -3.55
N ALA A 347 -5.29 -38.40 -4.63
CA ALA A 347 -5.59 -36.99 -4.86
C ALA A 347 -6.46 -36.41 -3.74
N LYS A 348 -7.48 -37.14 -3.28
CA LYS A 348 -8.32 -36.73 -2.14
C LYS A 348 -7.50 -36.63 -0.85
N ALA A 349 -6.69 -37.64 -0.55
CA ALA A 349 -5.83 -37.66 0.63
C ALA A 349 -4.85 -36.47 0.64
N TYR A 350 -4.25 -36.16 -0.50
CA TYR A 350 -3.40 -34.98 -0.66
C TYR A 350 -4.20 -33.68 -0.51
N TYR A 351 -5.32 -33.53 -1.23
CA TYR A 351 -6.20 -32.35 -1.20
C TYR A 351 -6.67 -31.96 0.21
N ASP A 352 -6.96 -32.95 1.05
CA ASP A 352 -7.39 -32.72 2.43
C ASP A 352 -6.23 -32.26 3.32
N SER A 353 -5.00 -32.59 2.95
CA SER A 353 -3.81 -32.35 3.76
C SER A 353 -3.15 -30.99 3.53
N VAL A 354 -3.42 -30.32 2.41
CA VAL A 354 -2.67 -29.13 1.96
C VAL A 354 -3.13 -27.82 2.61
N LEU A 355 -2.18 -26.90 2.76
CA LEU A 355 -2.43 -25.48 3.05
C LEU A 355 -1.93 -24.61 1.87
N TYR A 356 -2.53 -23.43 1.71
CA TYR A 356 -1.91 -22.36 0.91
C TYR A 356 -0.48 -22.15 1.40
N GLY A 357 0.50 -22.11 0.51
CA GLY A 357 1.90 -21.89 0.89
C GLY A 357 2.71 -23.15 1.15
N ASP A 358 2.15 -24.35 1.02
CA ASP A 358 2.97 -25.58 1.06
C ASP A 358 3.87 -25.64 -0.20
N PRO A 359 5.18 -25.91 -0.07
CA PRO A 359 6.06 -26.08 -1.22
C PRO A 359 5.87 -27.44 -1.91
N VAL A 360 5.94 -27.42 -3.24
CA VAL A 360 6.07 -28.61 -4.09
C VAL A 360 7.37 -28.52 -4.87
N GLU A 361 8.33 -29.35 -4.47
CA GLU A 361 9.67 -29.38 -5.06
C GLU A 361 9.72 -30.38 -6.20
N VAL A 362 9.64 -29.88 -7.43
CA VAL A 362 9.69 -30.70 -8.64
C VAL A 362 11.13 -30.82 -9.14
N THR A 363 11.62 -32.04 -9.28
CA THR A 363 12.98 -32.34 -9.78
C THR A 363 12.94 -33.30 -10.96
N GLY A 364 14.06 -33.37 -11.70
CA GLY A 364 14.26 -34.36 -12.77
C GLY A 364 13.68 -33.97 -14.13
N SER A 365 12.88 -32.90 -14.20
CA SER A 365 12.36 -32.32 -15.44
C SER A 365 13.40 -31.42 -16.12
N SER A 366 13.33 -31.32 -17.45
CA SER A 366 14.27 -30.55 -18.28
C SER A 366 13.93 -29.06 -18.37
N VAL A 367 12.70 -28.67 -18.03
CA VAL A 367 12.20 -27.29 -18.17
C VAL A 367 12.06 -26.66 -16.78
N PRO A 368 12.83 -25.62 -16.43
CA PRO A 368 12.71 -24.97 -15.13
C PRO A 368 11.45 -24.09 -15.03
N LEU A 369 10.92 -23.96 -13.82
CA LEU A 369 9.87 -22.98 -13.50
C LEU A 369 10.46 -21.57 -13.60
N SER A 370 9.66 -20.64 -14.13
CA SER A 370 10.10 -19.28 -14.43
C SER A 370 9.00 -18.24 -14.22
N ALA A 371 9.37 -16.96 -14.33
CA ALA A 371 8.41 -15.86 -14.31
C ALA A 371 7.33 -15.95 -15.41
N SER A 372 7.64 -16.55 -16.57
CA SER A 372 6.67 -16.69 -17.67
C SER A 372 5.60 -17.74 -17.42
N ASP A 373 5.81 -18.63 -16.45
CA ASP A 373 4.78 -19.58 -16.01
C ASP A 373 3.73 -18.88 -15.12
N GLY A 374 4.04 -17.69 -14.59
CA GLY A 374 3.17 -16.97 -13.68
C GLY A 374 3.34 -17.42 -12.23
N ASP A 375 2.60 -16.78 -11.34
CA ASP A 375 2.81 -16.97 -9.91
C ASP A 375 2.47 -18.39 -9.43
N ILE A 376 3.17 -18.92 -8.44
CA ILE A 376 4.27 -18.30 -7.69
C ILE A 376 5.60 -18.86 -8.18
N TRP A 377 6.54 -17.98 -8.56
CA TRP A 377 7.89 -18.36 -9.02
C TRP A 377 9.00 -17.79 -8.12
N ASP A 378 8.64 -17.19 -6.98
CA ASP A 378 9.53 -16.47 -6.07
C ASP A 378 10.72 -17.30 -5.59
N TRP A 379 10.48 -18.60 -5.36
CA TRP A 379 11.46 -19.57 -4.87
C TRP A 379 12.35 -20.16 -5.97
N THR A 380 12.15 -19.77 -7.23
CA THR A 380 13.07 -20.13 -8.33
C THR A 380 14.31 -19.23 -8.37
N LEU A 381 14.24 -18.06 -7.69
CA LEU A 381 15.35 -17.14 -7.55
C LEU A 381 16.24 -17.49 -6.36
N SER A 382 17.55 -17.37 -6.54
CA SER A 382 18.48 -17.36 -5.41
C SER A 382 18.18 -16.18 -4.48
N TRP A 383 18.61 -16.27 -3.22
CA TRP A 383 18.43 -15.17 -2.27
C TRP A 383 19.04 -13.85 -2.77
N GLU A 384 20.23 -13.91 -3.37
CA GLU A 384 20.89 -12.73 -3.94
C GLU A 384 20.10 -12.13 -5.11
N GLN A 385 19.51 -12.97 -5.97
CA GLN A 385 18.65 -12.50 -7.05
C GLN A 385 17.37 -11.86 -6.51
N TRP A 386 16.78 -12.45 -5.46
CA TRP A 386 15.59 -11.90 -4.81
C TRP A 386 15.84 -10.52 -4.20
N GLN A 387 16.95 -10.34 -3.48
CA GLN A 387 17.30 -9.07 -2.87
C GLN A 387 17.49 -7.94 -3.90
N LYS A 388 17.95 -8.27 -5.12
CA LYS A 388 18.07 -7.30 -6.23
C LYS A 388 16.73 -6.79 -6.75
N LEU A 389 15.61 -7.43 -6.38
CA LEU A 389 14.26 -6.95 -6.71
C LEU A 389 13.74 -5.91 -5.71
N SER A 390 14.44 -5.68 -4.59
CA SER A 390 14.14 -4.60 -3.64
C SER A 390 14.25 -3.23 -4.30
N ALA A 391 13.38 -2.30 -3.92
CA ALA A 391 13.50 -0.88 -4.29
C ALA A 391 14.35 -0.07 -3.29
N LEU A 392 14.93 -0.73 -2.28
CA LEU A 392 15.78 -0.17 -1.23
C LEU A 392 17.18 -0.76 -1.26
#